data_AF-A0A6A4S9D6-F1
#
_entry.id   AF-A0A6A4S9D6-F1
#
_cell.length_a   1.000
_cell.length_b   1.000
_cell.length_c   1.000
_cell.angle_alpha   90.00
_cell.angle_beta   90.00
_cell.angle_gamma   90.00
#
_symmetry.space_group_name_H-M   'P 1'
#
loop_
_entity.id
_entity.type
_entity.pdbx_description
1 polymer ?
#
loop_
_entity_poly.entity_id
_entity_poly.type
_entity_poly.pdbx_seq_one_letter_code
_entity_poly.pdbx_strand_id
1 'polypeptide(L)'
;MSLALHELLVCCRGLENDKATERKVNESHCIAAATKFNRFLQRYVQKETESMQSSKSVTATTLATRKKKMAEMCSLIKYFIRYANKRGPRLKCGELLRHMMEVLQGSYSCSAYGEDYSSLLVKDVLSVRKYWCDITPQQWQGLLELYCGLFNSSSKSVNRVLVNRLIHMLVRGCCTQTDGFSNILFGFFSRALLNARQEKHSAVLEHLVSALNVFLRSSAMNCRMRVCHLGEELLPSVLHVWADMRPSAALKEEMVEFFNLQMCVHHPRGAKTQDTG
;
A
#
# COMPACT_ATOMS: atom_id res chain seq x y z
N MET A 1 2.40 13.13 -30.01
CA MET A 1 2.65 13.11 -28.54
C MET A 1 1.71 14.12 -27.89
N SER A 2 1.07 13.85 -26.75
CA SER A 2 0.20 14.86 -26.11
C SER A 2 1.06 15.99 -25.51
N LEU A 3 0.57 17.23 -25.54
CA LEU A 3 1.26 18.40 -24.96
C LEU A 3 1.68 18.16 -23.50
N ALA A 4 0.81 17.55 -22.70
CA ALA A 4 1.07 17.24 -21.30
C ALA A 4 2.21 16.21 -21.11
N LEU A 5 2.32 15.21 -21.98
CA LEU A 5 3.41 14.23 -21.91
C LEU A 5 4.75 14.84 -22.35
N HIS A 6 4.72 15.76 -23.31
CA HIS A 6 5.88 16.59 -23.66
C HIS A 6 6.31 17.49 -22.50
N GLU A 7 5.37 18.15 -21.81
CA GLU A 7 5.68 18.98 -20.64
C GLU A 7 6.24 18.17 -19.46
N LEU A 8 5.72 16.96 -19.22
CA LEU A 8 6.27 16.00 -18.25
C LEU A 8 7.71 15.60 -18.63
N LEU A 9 7.96 15.28 -19.89
CA LEU A 9 9.30 14.96 -20.39
C LEU A 9 10.27 16.14 -20.26
N VAL A 10 9.82 17.36 -20.56
CA VAL A 10 10.61 18.58 -20.36
C VAL A 10 10.92 18.78 -18.88
N CYS A 11 9.96 18.54 -17.98
CA CYS A 11 10.20 18.60 -16.54
C CYS A 11 11.24 17.57 -16.09
N CYS A 12 11.17 16.33 -16.60
CA CYS A 12 12.16 15.29 -16.32
C CYS A 12 13.55 15.62 -16.89
N ARG A 13 13.65 16.18 -18.11
CA ARG A 13 14.93 16.62 -18.70
C ARG A 13 15.53 17.82 -17.97
N GLY A 14 14.70 18.73 -17.47
CA GLY A 14 15.15 19.83 -16.61
C GLY A 14 15.87 19.32 -15.37
N LEU A 15 15.37 18.24 -14.77
CA LEU A 15 16.02 17.59 -13.62
C LEU A 15 17.38 16.96 -13.96
N GLU A 16 17.53 16.40 -15.17
CA GLU A 16 18.79 15.78 -15.64
C GLU A 16 19.91 16.80 -15.88
N ASN A 17 19.56 17.98 -16.37
CA ASN A 17 20.52 19.03 -16.72
C ASN A 17 21.05 19.82 -15.52
N ASP A 18 20.44 19.68 -14.33
CA ASP A 18 20.98 20.22 -13.08
C ASP A 18 22.27 19.48 -12.68
N LYS A 19 23.40 20.01 -13.15
CA LYS A 19 24.76 19.63 -12.71
C LYS A 19 24.97 19.99 -11.23
N ALA A 20 25.76 19.16 -10.57
CA ALA A 20 25.79 18.92 -9.14
C ALA A 20 26.42 20.01 -8.22
N THR A 21 26.27 21.31 -8.49
CA THR A 21 27.11 22.33 -7.82
C THR A 21 26.47 23.27 -6.79
N GLU A 22 25.16 23.24 -6.50
CA GLU A 22 24.60 24.15 -5.47
C GLU A 22 23.53 23.51 -4.58
N ARG A 23 23.95 23.02 -3.40
CA ARG A 23 23.12 22.20 -2.48
C ARG A 23 21.86 22.90 -1.94
N LYS A 24 21.79 24.24 -1.92
CA LYS A 24 20.63 25.01 -1.42
C LYS A 24 19.68 25.47 -2.54
N VAL A 25 20.20 25.93 -3.69
CA VAL A 25 19.38 26.30 -4.87
C VAL A 25 18.67 25.07 -5.46
N ASN A 26 19.34 23.91 -5.43
CA ASN A 26 18.79 22.64 -5.89
C ASN A 26 17.60 22.14 -5.06
N GLU A 27 17.48 22.54 -3.78
CA GLU A 27 16.38 22.09 -2.93
C GLU A 27 15.06 22.73 -3.32
N SER A 28 15.05 24.07 -3.42
CA SER A 28 13.90 24.83 -3.88
C SER A 28 13.51 24.45 -5.31
N HIS A 29 14.48 24.21 -6.20
CA HIS A 29 14.22 23.74 -7.55
C HIS A 29 13.61 22.34 -7.60
N CYS A 30 14.11 21.37 -6.85
CA CYS A 30 13.54 20.03 -6.78
C CYS A 30 12.10 20.05 -6.25
N ILE A 31 11.82 20.87 -5.23
CA ILE A 31 10.48 21.03 -4.65
C ILE A 31 9.52 21.70 -5.64
N ALA A 32 9.97 22.73 -6.35
CA ALA A 32 9.19 23.39 -7.40
C ALA A 32 8.90 22.45 -8.57
N ALA A 33 9.90 21.68 -9.01
CA ALA A 33 9.75 20.65 -10.04
C ALA A 33 8.76 19.56 -9.61
N ALA A 34 8.82 19.09 -8.35
CA ALA A 34 7.87 18.10 -7.81
C ALA A 34 6.44 18.64 -7.72
N THR A 35 6.27 19.90 -7.33
CA THR A 35 4.94 20.53 -7.28
C THR A 35 4.37 20.69 -8.68
N LYS A 36 5.19 21.12 -9.65
CA LYS A 36 4.81 21.27 -11.05
C LYS A 36 4.47 19.91 -11.67
N PHE A 37 5.29 18.89 -11.39
CA PHE A 37 5.10 17.51 -11.81
C PHE A 37 3.75 16.95 -11.33
N ASN A 38 3.44 17.05 -10.03
CA ASN A 38 2.16 16.57 -9.48
C ASN A 38 0.95 17.25 -10.14
N ARG A 39 1.01 18.56 -10.40
CA ARG A 39 -0.08 19.28 -11.08
C ARG A 39 -0.28 18.79 -12.52
N PHE A 40 0.81 18.54 -13.25
CA PHE A 40 0.72 18.00 -14.61
C PHE A 40 0.18 16.57 -14.62
N LEU A 41 0.65 15.76 -13.68
CA LEU A 41 0.20 14.40 -13.47
C LEU A 41 -1.32 14.32 -13.29
N GLN A 42 -1.84 15.09 -12.34
CA GLN A 42 -3.27 15.18 -12.04
C GLN A 42 -4.08 15.56 -13.29
N ARG A 43 -3.70 16.66 -13.95
CA ARG A 43 -4.38 17.13 -15.16
C ARG A 43 -4.37 16.12 -16.29
N TYR A 44 -3.25 15.43 -16.50
CA TYR A 44 -3.14 14.45 -17.58
C TYR A 44 -3.98 13.20 -17.28
N VAL A 45 -3.87 12.63 -16.07
CA VAL A 45 -4.65 11.45 -15.68
C VAL A 45 -6.15 11.76 -15.72
N GLN A 46 -6.55 12.93 -15.24
CA GLN A 46 -7.94 13.39 -15.31
C GLN A 46 -8.42 13.51 -16.77
N LYS A 47 -7.67 14.22 -17.63
CA LYS A 47 -8.03 14.41 -19.04
C LYS A 47 -8.11 13.08 -19.81
N GLU A 48 -7.18 12.16 -19.55
CA GLU A 48 -7.24 10.83 -20.15
C GLU A 48 -8.45 10.05 -19.63
N THR A 49 -8.78 10.14 -18.34
CA THR A 49 -9.96 9.46 -17.77
C THR A 49 -11.27 10.01 -18.36
N GLU A 50 -11.41 11.32 -18.48
CA GLU A 50 -12.58 12.00 -19.07
C GLU A 50 -12.73 11.68 -20.58
N SER A 51 -11.62 11.66 -21.33
CA SER A 51 -11.63 11.25 -22.74
C SER A 51 -12.06 9.78 -22.93
N MET A 52 -11.88 8.93 -21.92
CA MET A 52 -12.22 7.51 -21.98
C MET A 52 -13.69 7.26 -21.66
N GLN A 53 -14.22 7.94 -20.65
CA GLN A 53 -15.63 7.80 -20.23
C GLN A 53 -16.61 8.34 -21.29
N SER A 54 -16.19 9.32 -22.09
CA SER A 54 -17.00 9.93 -23.15
C SER A 54 -17.08 9.10 -24.44
N SER A 55 -16.26 8.05 -24.61
CA SER A 55 -16.16 7.30 -25.86
C SER A 55 -16.91 5.96 -25.78
N LYS A 56 -18.12 5.90 -26.36
CA LYS A 56 -19.03 4.73 -26.30
C LYS A 56 -18.60 3.50 -27.12
N SER A 57 -17.53 3.58 -27.91
CA SER A 57 -16.94 2.42 -28.62
C SER A 57 -15.53 2.76 -29.07
N VAL A 58 -14.56 1.92 -28.73
CA VAL A 58 -13.14 2.16 -28.97
C VAL A 58 -12.55 0.96 -29.70
N THR A 59 -11.93 1.20 -30.85
CA THR A 59 -11.25 0.13 -31.60
C THR A 59 -10.08 -0.45 -30.79
N ALA A 60 -9.77 -1.74 -31.01
CA ALA A 60 -8.66 -2.43 -30.32
C ALA A 60 -7.32 -1.67 -30.46
N THR A 61 -7.05 -1.09 -31.64
CA THR A 61 -5.86 -0.27 -31.91
C THR A 61 -5.82 1.02 -31.08
N THR A 62 -6.96 1.66 -30.89
CA THR A 62 -7.07 2.87 -30.07
C THR A 62 -6.84 2.52 -28.59
N LEU A 63 -7.38 1.40 -28.12
CA LEU A 63 -7.15 0.91 -26.76
C LEU A 63 -5.66 0.56 -26.52
N ALA A 64 -5.00 -0.10 -27.48
CA ALA A 64 -3.58 -0.42 -27.40
C ALA A 64 -2.70 0.83 -27.34
N THR A 65 -2.99 1.83 -28.19
CA THR A 65 -2.28 3.12 -28.19
C THR A 65 -2.43 3.85 -26.86
N ARG A 66 -3.64 3.81 -26.27
CA ARG A 66 -3.92 4.41 -24.96
C ARG A 66 -3.18 3.69 -23.83
N LYS A 67 -3.20 2.35 -23.80
CA LYS A 67 -2.42 1.55 -22.85
C LYS A 67 -0.92 1.85 -22.92
N LYS A 68 -0.38 2.03 -24.13
CA LYS A 68 1.03 2.43 -24.32
C LYS A 68 1.33 3.79 -23.68
N LYS A 69 0.49 4.81 -23.94
CA LYS A 69 0.65 6.14 -23.33
C LYS A 69 0.54 6.10 -21.80
N MET A 70 -0.36 5.27 -21.28
CA MET A 70 -0.51 5.05 -19.83
C MET A 70 0.77 4.46 -19.24
N ALA A 71 1.34 3.42 -19.86
CA ALA A 71 2.59 2.80 -19.41
C ALA A 71 3.80 3.74 -19.52
N GLU A 72 3.88 4.54 -20.58
CA GLU A 72 4.91 5.59 -20.74
C GLU A 72 4.81 6.63 -19.61
N MET A 73 3.59 7.06 -19.29
CA MET A 73 3.37 7.95 -18.15
C MET A 73 3.83 7.29 -16.84
N CYS A 74 3.35 6.09 -16.51
CA CYS A 74 3.78 5.39 -15.29
C CYS A 74 5.30 5.26 -15.20
N SER A 75 5.97 5.03 -16.33
CA SER A 75 7.44 5.00 -16.43
C SER A 75 8.08 6.36 -16.13
N LEU A 76 7.49 7.48 -16.58
CA LEU A 76 7.94 8.83 -16.25
C LEU A 76 7.75 9.15 -14.76
N ILE A 77 6.62 8.75 -14.18
CA ILE A 77 6.36 8.91 -12.73
C ILE A 77 7.41 8.15 -11.93
N LYS A 78 7.61 6.89 -12.28
CA LYS A 78 8.62 6.03 -11.67
C LYS A 78 10.01 6.64 -11.76
N TYR A 79 10.37 7.14 -12.94
CA TYR A 79 11.64 7.82 -13.15
C TYR A 79 11.77 9.04 -12.24
N PHE A 80 10.77 9.92 -12.23
CA PHE A 80 10.75 11.14 -11.44
C PHE A 80 10.91 10.86 -9.94
N ILE A 81 10.09 9.94 -9.39
CA ILE A 81 10.14 9.60 -7.96
C ILE A 81 11.51 9.03 -7.60
N ARG A 82 12.04 8.11 -8.39
CA ARG A 82 13.36 7.50 -8.15
C ARG A 82 14.48 8.51 -8.23
N TYR A 83 14.40 9.42 -9.20
CA TYR A 83 15.38 10.48 -9.37
C TYR A 83 15.38 11.42 -8.17
N ALA A 84 14.19 11.84 -7.72
CA ALA A 84 14.05 12.64 -6.51
C ALA A 84 14.63 11.90 -5.30
N ASN A 85 14.27 10.63 -5.09
CA ASN A 85 14.78 9.81 -3.98
C ASN A 85 16.31 9.73 -3.96
N LYS A 86 16.99 9.63 -5.12
CA LYS A 86 18.45 9.61 -5.21
C LYS A 86 19.12 10.90 -4.72
N ARG A 87 18.45 12.04 -4.84
CA ARG A 87 18.97 13.35 -4.37
C ARG A 87 18.54 13.68 -2.93
N GLY A 88 18.00 12.70 -2.23
CA GLY A 88 17.40 12.82 -0.92
C GLY A 88 15.87 12.84 -1.02
N PRO A 89 15.13 12.30 -0.04
CA PRO A 89 13.68 12.22 -0.12
C PRO A 89 13.08 13.62 0.05
N ARG A 90 12.89 14.30 -1.08
CA ARG A 90 12.48 15.72 -1.17
C ARG A 90 11.12 15.88 -1.83
N LEU A 91 10.44 14.78 -2.14
CA LEU A 91 9.08 14.81 -2.67
C LEU A 91 8.13 15.31 -1.59
N LYS A 92 7.17 16.16 -1.96
CA LYS A 92 6.00 16.44 -1.13
C LYS A 92 5.12 15.19 -1.10
N CYS A 93 5.43 14.25 -0.20
CA CYS A 93 4.80 12.94 -0.14
C CYS A 93 3.27 13.04 0.00
N GLY A 94 2.78 13.95 0.84
CA GLY A 94 1.34 14.15 1.03
C GLY A 94 0.57 14.49 -0.25
N GLU A 95 1.10 15.36 -1.11
CA GLU A 95 0.47 15.71 -2.39
C GLU A 95 0.45 14.52 -3.36
N LEU A 96 1.57 13.79 -3.43
CA LEU A 96 1.71 12.61 -4.29
C LEU A 96 0.73 11.50 -3.86
N LEU A 97 0.62 11.25 -2.57
CA LEU A 97 -0.31 10.25 -2.02
C LEU A 97 -1.76 10.62 -2.28
N ARG A 98 -2.12 11.89 -2.13
CA ARG A 98 -3.49 12.34 -2.42
C ARG A 98 -3.88 12.02 -3.87
N HIS A 99 -3.02 12.39 -4.82
CA HIS A 99 -3.23 12.05 -6.23
C HIS A 99 -3.33 10.53 -6.43
N MET A 100 -2.41 9.75 -5.86
CA MET A 100 -2.44 8.29 -6.01
C MET A 100 -3.74 7.70 -5.46
N MET A 101 -4.22 8.17 -4.31
CA MET A 101 -5.48 7.73 -3.70
C MET A 101 -6.69 8.11 -4.57
N GLU A 102 -6.77 9.35 -5.07
CA GLU A 102 -7.84 9.81 -5.96
C GLU A 102 -7.94 8.91 -7.22
N VAL A 103 -6.80 8.57 -7.83
CA VAL A 103 -6.75 7.69 -9.00
C VAL A 103 -7.16 6.26 -8.65
N LEU A 104 -6.73 5.74 -7.50
CA LEU A 104 -7.02 4.37 -7.07
C LEU A 104 -8.46 4.18 -6.58
N GLN A 105 -9.14 5.24 -6.14
CA GLN A 105 -10.56 5.21 -5.75
C GLN A 105 -11.49 5.05 -6.96
N GLY A 106 -11.12 5.60 -8.12
CA GLY A 106 -11.90 5.42 -9.35
C GLY A 106 -11.78 4.00 -9.90
N SER A 107 -12.89 3.28 -10.08
CA SER A 107 -12.89 1.88 -10.57
C SER A 107 -12.15 1.72 -11.90
N TYR A 108 -12.41 2.61 -12.86
CA TYR A 108 -11.75 2.60 -14.16
C TYR A 108 -10.25 2.94 -14.06
N SER A 109 -9.91 4.02 -13.38
CA SER A 109 -8.54 4.48 -13.21
C SER A 109 -7.72 3.49 -12.40
N CYS A 110 -8.30 2.83 -11.41
CA CYS A 110 -7.68 1.75 -10.66
C CYS A 110 -7.42 0.52 -11.54
N SER A 111 -8.35 0.16 -12.45
CA SER A 111 -8.10 -0.90 -13.44
C SER A 111 -6.94 -0.56 -14.40
N ALA A 112 -6.76 0.72 -14.72
CA ALA A 112 -5.71 1.18 -15.63
C ALA A 112 -4.34 1.38 -14.96
N TYR A 113 -4.32 1.96 -13.76
CA TYR A 113 -3.10 2.44 -13.07
C TYR A 113 -2.81 1.71 -11.77
N GLY A 114 -3.72 0.85 -11.30
CA GLY A 114 -3.70 0.30 -9.95
C GLY A 114 -2.45 -0.50 -9.64
N GLU A 115 -2.04 -1.40 -10.55
CA GLU A 115 -0.82 -2.19 -10.41
C GLU A 115 0.43 -1.29 -10.33
N ASP A 116 0.55 -0.32 -11.24
CA ASP A 116 1.70 0.57 -11.32
C ASP A 116 1.81 1.47 -10.09
N TYR A 117 0.70 2.10 -9.67
CA TYR A 117 0.68 2.97 -8.49
C TYR A 117 0.92 2.19 -7.21
N SER A 118 0.34 0.98 -7.08
CA SER A 118 0.62 0.09 -5.96
C SER A 118 2.11 -0.31 -5.92
N SER A 119 2.70 -0.63 -7.07
CA SER A 119 4.13 -0.98 -7.18
C SER A 119 5.03 0.20 -6.79
N LEU A 120 4.68 1.42 -7.21
CA LEU A 120 5.37 2.65 -6.81
C LEU A 120 5.28 2.91 -5.32
N LEU A 121 4.09 2.76 -4.73
CA LEU A 121 3.88 2.91 -3.29
C LEU A 121 4.80 1.97 -2.50
N VAL A 122 4.86 0.69 -2.87
CA VAL A 122 5.73 -0.29 -2.20
C VAL A 122 7.21 0.05 -2.37
N LYS A 123 7.65 0.29 -3.60
CA LYS A 123 9.09 0.27 -3.94
C LYS A 123 9.77 1.60 -3.74
N ASP A 124 9.04 2.69 -3.94
CA ASP A 124 9.62 4.01 -4.13
C ASP A 124 9.08 5.05 -3.14
N VAL A 125 7.94 4.79 -2.46
CA VAL A 125 7.36 5.69 -1.45
C VAL A 125 7.47 5.11 -0.04
N LEU A 126 6.72 4.05 0.27
CA LEU A 126 6.65 3.46 1.60
C LEU A 126 7.94 2.71 2.00
N SER A 127 8.83 2.40 1.05
CA SER A 127 10.17 1.89 1.34
C SER A 127 11.10 2.96 1.93
N VAL A 128 10.79 4.24 1.73
CA VAL A 128 11.63 5.36 2.15
C VAL A 128 11.13 5.90 3.49
N ARG A 129 11.84 5.58 4.57
CA ARG A 129 11.44 5.92 5.95
C ARG A 129 11.20 7.41 6.20
N LYS A 130 11.97 8.29 5.54
CA LYS A 130 11.78 9.74 5.69
C LYS A 130 10.35 10.17 5.34
N TYR A 131 9.75 9.55 4.32
CA TYR A 131 8.39 9.89 3.92
C TYR A 131 7.35 9.48 4.96
N TRP A 132 7.63 8.52 5.85
CA TRP A 132 6.64 8.08 6.84
C TRP A 132 6.24 9.23 7.77
N CYS A 133 7.21 10.07 8.15
CA CYS A 133 7.00 11.24 8.99
C CYS A 133 6.26 12.38 8.28
N ASP A 134 6.27 12.39 6.94
CA ASP A 134 5.59 13.42 6.12
C ASP A 134 4.11 13.06 5.84
N ILE A 135 3.73 11.80 6.06
CA ILE A 135 2.38 11.29 5.81
C ILE A 135 1.50 11.57 7.03
N THR A 136 0.39 12.27 6.84
CA THR A 136 -0.49 12.59 7.96
C THR A 136 -1.27 11.36 8.45
N PRO A 137 -1.73 11.34 9.71
CA PRO A 137 -2.57 10.26 10.23
C PRO A 137 -3.80 9.97 9.35
N GLN A 138 -4.43 11.00 8.81
CA GLN A 138 -5.59 10.86 7.91
C GLN A 138 -5.21 10.18 6.59
N GLN A 139 -4.02 10.47 6.06
CA GLN A 139 -3.53 9.81 4.84
C GLN A 139 -3.18 8.34 5.08
N TRP A 140 -2.58 8.02 6.24
CA TRP A 140 -2.35 6.63 6.64
C TRP A 140 -3.66 5.85 6.72
N GLN A 141 -4.67 6.37 7.42
CA GLN A 141 -5.98 5.72 7.52
C GLN A 141 -6.67 5.61 6.15
N GLY A 142 -6.68 6.66 5.34
CA GLY A 142 -7.30 6.63 4.02
C GLY A 142 -6.64 5.64 3.06
N LEU A 143 -5.31 5.50 3.10
CA LEU A 143 -4.60 4.46 2.35
C LEU A 143 -4.97 3.06 2.85
N LEU A 144 -5.03 2.88 4.17
CA LEU A 144 -5.39 1.61 4.78
C LEU A 144 -6.81 1.17 4.36
N GLU A 145 -7.79 2.06 4.49
CA GLU A 145 -9.17 1.83 4.06
C GLU A 145 -9.26 1.49 2.57
N LEU A 146 -8.55 2.24 1.72
CA LEU A 146 -8.49 1.98 0.28
C LEU A 146 -8.00 0.57 -0.03
N TYR A 147 -6.87 0.14 0.56
CA TYR A 147 -6.30 -1.18 0.26
C TYR A 147 -7.05 -2.33 0.93
N CYS A 148 -7.64 -2.12 2.11
CA CYS A 148 -8.60 -3.07 2.69
C CYS A 148 -9.84 -3.23 1.80
N GLY A 149 -10.32 -2.14 1.18
CA GLY A 149 -11.38 -2.16 0.19
C GLY A 149 -10.98 -2.93 -1.07
N LEU A 150 -9.79 -2.67 -1.62
CA LEU A 150 -9.26 -3.39 -2.78
C LEU A 150 -9.10 -4.90 -2.52
N PHE A 151 -8.68 -5.30 -1.31
CA PHE A 151 -8.60 -6.71 -0.94
C PHE A 151 -9.97 -7.41 -0.95
N ASN A 152 -11.00 -6.73 -0.47
CA ASN A 152 -12.37 -7.26 -0.42
C ASN A 152 -13.12 -7.13 -1.76
N SER A 153 -12.58 -6.37 -2.71
CA SER A 153 -13.19 -6.19 -4.03
C SER A 153 -13.13 -7.49 -4.83
N SER A 154 -14.20 -7.76 -5.59
CA SER A 154 -14.21 -8.82 -6.61
C SER A 154 -13.39 -8.44 -7.85
N SER A 155 -13.04 -7.17 -8.01
CA SER A 155 -12.24 -6.69 -9.13
C SER A 155 -10.77 -7.11 -8.97
N LYS A 156 -10.17 -7.63 -10.04
CA LYS A 156 -8.74 -7.99 -10.09
C LYS A 156 -7.89 -6.86 -10.67
N SER A 157 -8.21 -5.61 -10.31
CA SER A 157 -7.49 -4.43 -10.83
C SER A 157 -6.03 -4.38 -10.39
N VAL A 158 -5.73 -4.95 -9.22
CA VAL A 158 -4.38 -5.03 -8.67
C VAL A 158 -4.10 -6.47 -8.24
N ASN A 159 -2.86 -6.90 -8.44
CA ASN A 159 -2.37 -8.19 -7.99
C ASN A 159 -2.59 -8.36 -6.48
N ARG A 160 -3.22 -9.48 -6.11
CA ARG A 160 -3.62 -9.76 -4.73
C ARG A 160 -2.43 -9.84 -3.76
N VAL A 161 -1.28 -10.37 -4.20
CA VAL A 161 -0.05 -10.39 -3.39
C VAL A 161 0.46 -8.96 -3.16
N LEU A 162 0.41 -8.11 -4.19
CA LEU A 162 0.82 -6.71 -4.08
C LEU A 162 -0.08 -5.91 -3.13
N VAL A 163 -1.40 -6.09 -3.25
CA VAL A 163 -2.39 -5.52 -2.31
C VAL A 163 -2.06 -5.93 -0.87
N ASN A 164 -1.80 -7.22 -0.65
CA ASN A 164 -1.54 -7.72 0.70
C ASN A 164 -0.21 -7.22 1.28
N ARG A 165 0.83 -7.17 0.45
CA ARG A 165 2.09 -6.54 0.83
C ARG A 165 1.90 -5.08 1.24
N LEU A 166 1.05 -4.33 0.54
CA LEU A 166 0.72 -2.95 0.90
C LEU A 166 -0.05 -2.88 2.21
N ILE A 167 -1.06 -3.73 2.42
CA ILE A 167 -1.78 -3.80 3.69
C ILE A 167 -0.81 -4.03 4.85
N HIS A 168 0.13 -4.96 4.71
CA HIS A 168 1.16 -5.18 5.73
C HIS A 168 2.01 -3.92 5.99
N MET A 169 2.49 -3.24 4.96
CA MET A 169 3.25 -1.99 5.12
C MET A 169 2.42 -0.86 5.75
N LEU A 170 1.16 -0.73 5.37
CA LEU A 170 0.23 0.28 5.86
C LEU A 170 -0.15 0.03 7.32
N VAL A 171 -0.38 -1.23 7.71
CA VAL A 171 -0.62 -1.59 9.12
C VAL A 171 0.60 -1.24 9.97
N ARG A 172 1.83 -1.56 9.52
CA ARG A 172 3.05 -1.09 10.19
C ARG A 172 3.13 0.44 10.27
N GLY A 173 2.76 1.13 9.20
CA GLY A 173 2.66 2.59 9.16
C GLY A 173 1.71 3.14 10.22
N CYS A 174 0.44 2.73 10.18
CA CYS A 174 -0.59 3.16 11.12
C CYS A 174 -0.20 2.86 12.57
N CYS A 175 0.30 1.65 12.86
CA CYS A 175 0.70 1.27 14.22
C CYS A 175 1.93 2.03 14.76
N THR A 176 2.72 2.68 13.89
CA THR A 176 3.92 3.43 14.32
C THR A 176 3.78 4.95 14.21
N GLN A 177 2.95 5.43 13.27
CA GLN A 177 2.80 6.86 12.95
C GLN A 177 1.51 7.46 13.49
N THR A 178 0.55 6.64 13.93
CA THR A 178 -0.68 7.12 14.58
C THR A 178 -0.77 6.56 15.99
N ASP A 179 -1.86 6.85 16.68
CA ASP A 179 -2.28 6.20 17.92
C ASP A 179 -2.46 4.66 17.82
N GLY A 180 -2.21 4.07 16.64
CA GLY A 180 -2.16 2.63 16.38
C GLY A 180 -3.50 1.92 16.45
N PHE A 181 -4.58 2.65 16.71
CA PHE A 181 -5.92 2.09 16.87
C PHE A 181 -6.75 2.31 15.60
N SER A 182 -6.97 1.23 14.84
CA SER A 182 -7.91 1.25 13.72
C SER A 182 -8.96 0.16 13.90
N ASN A 183 -10.17 0.58 14.28
CA ASN A 183 -11.31 -0.34 14.47
C ASN A 183 -11.60 -1.19 13.22
N ILE A 184 -11.30 -0.66 12.04
CA ILE A 184 -11.53 -1.34 10.76
C ILE A 184 -10.70 -2.61 10.66
N LEU A 185 -9.52 -2.65 11.30
CA LEU A 185 -8.57 -3.76 11.18
C LEU A 185 -9.08 -5.02 11.86
N PHE A 186 -9.77 -4.91 13.00
CA PHE A 186 -10.39 -6.08 13.64
C PHE A 186 -11.36 -6.78 12.70
N GLY A 187 -12.30 -6.04 12.11
CA GLY A 187 -13.28 -6.58 11.17
C GLY A 187 -12.67 -6.98 9.82
N PHE A 188 -11.59 -6.31 9.39
CA PHE A 188 -10.84 -6.70 8.21
C PHE A 188 -10.18 -8.07 8.40
N PHE A 189 -9.38 -8.25 9.46
CA PHE A 189 -8.65 -9.48 9.69
C PHE A 189 -9.56 -10.67 10.00
N SER A 190 -10.63 -10.49 10.79
CA SER A 190 -11.66 -11.51 11.00
C SER A 190 -12.17 -12.05 9.65
N ARG A 191 -12.70 -11.17 8.78
CA ARG A 191 -13.22 -11.59 7.46
C ARG A 191 -12.15 -12.18 6.54
N ALA A 192 -10.96 -11.60 6.51
CA ALA A 192 -9.89 -12.03 5.61
C ALA A 192 -9.37 -13.42 5.98
N LEU A 193 -9.12 -13.68 7.25
CA LEU A 193 -8.48 -14.92 7.72
C LEU A 193 -9.49 -16.03 8.01
N LEU A 194 -10.76 -15.74 8.28
CA LEU A 194 -11.80 -16.78 8.24
C LEU A 194 -11.96 -17.39 6.85
N ASN A 195 -11.59 -16.65 5.80
CA ASN A 195 -11.55 -17.13 4.42
C ASN A 195 -10.15 -17.59 3.97
N ALA A 196 -9.21 -17.82 4.91
CA ALA A 196 -7.85 -18.23 4.57
C ALA A 196 -7.81 -19.55 3.79
N ARG A 197 -8.74 -20.47 4.08
CA ARG A 197 -8.85 -21.77 3.38
C ARG A 197 -9.09 -21.66 1.87
N GLN A 198 -9.70 -20.58 1.40
CA GLN A 198 -9.94 -20.37 -0.04
C GLN A 198 -8.78 -19.67 -0.73
N GLU A 199 -7.79 -19.17 0.01
CA GLU A 199 -6.65 -18.46 -0.55
C GLU A 199 -5.66 -19.43 -1.19
N LYS A 200 -5.39 -19.24 -2.49
CA LYS A 200 -4.51 -20.12 -3.27
C LYS A 200 -3.05 -19.66 -3.21
N HIS A 201 -2.81 -18.39 -2.91
CA HIS A 201 -1.47 -17.82 -2.92
C HIS A 201 -0.91 -17.76 -1.50
N SER A 202 0.05 -18.63 -1.17
CA SER A 202 0.69 -18.68 0.16
C SER A 202 1.29 -17.33 0.58
N ALA A 203 1.85 -16.55 -0.37
CA ALA A 203 2.38 -15.21 -0.09
C ALA A 203 1.31 -14.20 0.37
N VAL A 204 0.05 -14.39 -0.02
CA VAL A 204 -1.06 -13.56 0.48
C VAL A 204 -1.30 -13.85 1.96
N LEU A 205 -1.35 -15.13 2.35
CA LEU A 205 -1.51 -15.54 3.74
C LEU A 205 -0.33 -15.07 4.59
N GLU A 206 0.90 -15.21 4.08
CA GLU A 206 2.11 -14.73 4.77
C GLU A 206 2.02 -13.24 5.11
N HIS A 207 1.67 -12.40 4.13
CA HIS A 207 1.49 -10.97 4.38
C HIS A 207 0.30 -10.65 5.30
N LEU A 208 -0.81 -11.40 5.22
CA LEU A 208 -1.97 -11.21 6.11
C LEU A 208 -1.62 -11.52 7.57
N VAL A 209 -0.98 -12.66 7.83
CA VAL A 209 -0.62 -13.07 9.19
C VAL A 209 0.44 -12.14 9.76
N SER A 210 1.44 -11.74 8.96
CA SER A 210 2.44 -10.74 9.39
C SER A 210 1.82 -9.38 9.71
N ALA A 211 0.85 -8.92 8.89
CA ALA A 211 0.09 -7.71 9.18
C ALA A 211 -0.75 -7.83 10.44
N LEU A 212 -1.41 -8.99 10.66
CA LEU A 212 -2.18 -9.27 11.86
C LEU A 212 -1.27 -9.18 13.10
N ASN A 213 -0.12 -9.85 13.08
CA ASN A 213 0.82 -9.85 14.21
C ASN A 213 1.25 -8.44 14.62
N VAL A 214 1.59 -7.58 13.65
CA VAL A 214 1.90 -6.17 13.89
C VAL A 214 0.73 -5.46 14.57
N PHE A 215 -0.47 -5.62 14.03
CA PHE A 215 -1.67 -4.97 14.56
C PHE A 215 -2.00 -5.43 15.98
N LEU A 216 -1.96 -6.74 16.23
CA LEU A 216 -2.26 -7.30 17.54
C LEU A 216 -1.23 -6.89 18.58
N ARG A 217 0.07 -6.86 18.24
CA ARG A 217 1.13 -6.33 19.12
C ARG A 217 0.85 -4.88 19.53
N SER A 218 0.52 -4.05 18.55
CA SER A 218 0.19 -2.64 18.79
C SER A 218 -1.08 -2.46 19.63
N SER A 219 -2.05 -3.36 19.48
CA SER A 219 -3.36 -3.28 20.13
C SER A 219 -3.42 -3.97 21.49
N ALA A 220 -2.48 -4.87 21.81
CA ALA A 220 -2.52 -5.72 23.00
C ALA A 220 -2.62 -4.94 24.31
N MET A 221 -1.92 -3.79 24.39
CA MET A 221 -1.89 -2.98 25.62
C MET A 221 -3.20 -2.21 25.86
N ASN A 222 -3.88 -1.81 24.78
CA ASN A 222 -5.05 -0.92 24.86
C ASN A 222 -6.38 -1.67 24.68
N CYS A 223 -6.37 -2.81 23.99
CA CYS A 223 -7.57 -3.51 23.54
C CYS A 223 -7.47 -5.03 23.75
N ARG A 224 -6.80 -5.44 24.84
CA ARG A 224 -6.51 -6.84 25.20
C ARG A 224 -7.68 -7.78 24.94
N MET A 225 -8.87 -7.48 25.45
CA MET A 225 -10.05 -8.36 25.29
C MET A 225 -10.47 -8.55 23.83
N ARG A 226 -10.34 -7.52 22.99
CA ARG A 226 -10.65 -7.62 21.56
C ARG A 226 -9.57 -8.38 20.80
N VAL A 227 -8.31 -8.24 21.22
CA VAL A 227 -7.17 -9.01 20.68
C VAL A 227 -7.36 -10.50 20.98
N CYS A 228 -7.72 -10.84 22.22
CA CYS A 228 -8.09 -12.20 22.63
C CYS A 228 -9.22 -12.77 21.78
N HIS A 229 -10.36 -12.07 21.73
CA HIS A 229 -11.53 -12.51 20.97
C HIS A 229 -11.21 -12.76 19.48
N LEU A 230 -10.51 -11.82 18.83
CA LEU A 230 -10.09 -11.99 17.45
C LEU A 230 -9.12 -13.18 17.29
N GLY A 231 -8.24 -13.38 18.26
CA GLY A 231 -7.33 -14.52 18.29
C GLY A 231 -8.06 -15.86 18.34
N GLU A 232 -8.99 -16.01 19.28
CA GLU A 232 -9.83 -17.20 19.46
C GLU A 232 -10.66 -17.49 18.19
N GLU A 233 -11.27 -16.45 17.60
CA GLU A 233 -12.04 -16.55 16.37
C GLU A 233 -11.20 -17.08 15.19
N LEU A 234 -9.96 -16.60 15.07
CA LEU A 234 -9.08 -16.94 13.95
C LEU A 234 -8.31 -18.25 14.16
N LEU A 235 -8.15 -18.72 15.39
CA LEU A 235 -7.32 -19.87 15.74
C LEU A 235 -7.65 -21.14 14.92
N PRO A 236 -8.92 -21.55 14.74
CA PRO A 236 -9.25 -22.72 13.94
C PRO A 236 -8.82 -22.59 12.47
N SER A 237 -8.99 -21.39 11.89
CA SER A 237 -8.62 -21.13 10.50
C SER A 237 -7.10 -21.16 10.30
N VAL A 238 -6.35 -20.55 11.23
CA VAL A 238 -4.87 -20.56 11.19
C VAL A 238 -4.33 -21.98 11.40
N LEU A 239 -4.91 -22.77 12.30
CA LEU A 239 -4.52 -24.18 12.50
C LEU A 239 -4.82 -25.04 11.26
N HIS A 240 -5.92 -24.79 10.55
CA HIS A 240 -6.20 -25.45 9.28
C HIS A 240 -5.14 -25.11 8.22
N VAL A 241 -4.76 -23.83 8.10
CA VAL A 241 -3.65 -23.42 7.22
C VAL A 241 -2.37 -24.20 7.57
N TRP A 242 -2.09 -24.41 8.86
CA TRP A 242 -0.89 -25.12 9.33
C TRP A 242 -0.88 -26.58 8.91
N ALA A 243 -1.99 -27.27 9.19
CA ALA A 243 -2.12 -28.71 8.98
C ALA A 243 -2.26 -29.06 7.49
N ASP A 244 -3.09 -28.32 6.76
CA ASP A 244 -3.65 -28.80 5.50
C ASP A 244 -3.14 -28.04 4.25
N MET A 245 -2.60 -26.83 4.41
CA MET A 245 -2.21 -25.98 3.27
C MET A 245 -0.71 -25.96 2.95
N ARG A 246 0.11 -26.78 3.63
CA ARG A 246 1.58 -26.87 3.45
C ARG A 246 2.26 -25.48 3.38
N PRO A 247 2.17 -24.67 4.46
CA PRO A 247 2.65 -23.29 4.45
C PRO A 247 4.17 -23.20 4.24
N SER A 248 4.62 -22.08 3.66
CA SER A 248 6.05 -21.73 3.54
C SER A 248 6.71 -21.63 4.92
N ALA A 249 8.04 -21.71 4.98
CA ALA A 249 8.77 -21.53 6.24
C ALA A 249 8.48 -20.15 6.87
N ALA A 250 8.47 -19.09 6.06
CA ALA A 250 8.14 -17.74 6.50
C ALA A 250 6.70 -17.63 7.04
N LEU A 251 5.71 -18.25 6.38
CA LEU A 251 4.35 -18.28 6.90
C LEU A 251 4.26 -19.07 8.21
N LYS A 252 5.00 -20.19 8.35
CA LYS A 252 5.05 -20.93 9.63
C LYS A 252 5.61 -20.08 10.77
N GLU A 253 6.66 -19.29 10.52
CA GLU A 253 7.22 -18.38 11.52
C GLU A 253 6.18 -17.34 11.98
N GLU A 254 5.45 -16.74 11.03
CA GLU A 254 4.39 -15.78 11.34
C GLU A 254 3.21 -16.41 12.11
N MET A 255 2.87 -17.67 11.83
CA MET A 255 1.82 -18.39 12.56
C MET A 255 2.26 -18.73 13.99
N VAL A 256 3.52 -19.12 14.17
CA VAL A 256 4.09 -19.35 15.52
C VAL A 256 4.13 -18.05 16.30
N GLU A 257 4.51 -16.94 15.68
CA GLU A 257 4.43 -15.60 16.28
C GLU A 257 2.99 -15.26 16.72
N PHE A 258 2.00 -15.55 15.86
CA PHE A 258 0.59 -15.35 16.20
C PHE A 258 0.18 -16.16 17.43
N PHE A 259 0.49 -17.46 17.48
CA PHE A 259 0.16 -18.32 18.63
C PHE A 259 0.85 -17.84 19.91
N ASN A 260 2.13 -17.49 19.83
CA ASN A 260 2.87 -16.93 20.97
C ASN A 260 2.21 -15.64 21.49
N LEU A 261 1.83 -14.75 20.58
CA LEU A 261 1.14 -13.52 20.96
C LEU A 261 -0.20 -13.83 21.65
N GLN A 262 -1.00 -14.76 21.13
CA GLN A 262 -2.26 -15.14 21.78
C GLN A 262 -2.04 -15.70 23.19
N MET A 263 -1.06 -16.59 23.37
CA MET A 263 -0.72 -17.11 24.69
C MET A 263 -0.34 -15.98 25.67
N CYS A 264 0.52 -15.05 25.24
CA CYS A 264 0.95 -13.92 26.06
C CYS A 264 -0.21 -12.98 26.44
N VAL A 265 -1.11 -12.67 25.49
CA VAL A 265 -2.22 -11.75 25.71
C VAL A 265 -3.31 -12.40 26.59
N HIS A 266 -3.59 -13.69 26.43
CA HIS A 266 -4.50 -14.43 27.31
C HIS A 266 -3.95 -14.60 28.73
N HIS A 267 -2.64 -14.81 28.87
CA HIS A 267 -1.98 -15.10 30.15
C HIS A 267 -0.81 -14.13 30.42
N PRO A 268 -1.07 -12.81 30.63
CA PRO A 268 -0.02 -11.79 30.74
C PRO A 268 0.89 -11.95 31.96
N ARG A 269 0.51 -12.80 32.93
CA ARG A 269 1.31 -13.14 34.12
C ARG A 269 1.87 -14.58 34.06
N GLY A 270 1.66 -15.29 32.95
CA GLY A 270 1.88 -16.73 32.81
C GLY A 270 0.94 -17.57 33.70
N ALA A 271 0.94 -18.89 33.48
CA ALA A 271 0.51 -19.83 34.50
C ALA A 271 1.63 -19.89 35.55
N LYS A 272 1.36 -19.46 36.77
CA LYS A 272 2.34 -19.55 37.88
C LYS A 272 2.40 -20.95 38.48
N THR A 273 1.37 -21.75 38.23
CA THR A 273 1.20 -23.11 38.76
C THR A 273 0.58 -24.00 37.69
N GLN A 274 0.82 -25.31 37.80
CA GLN A 274 0.38 -26.33 36.85
C GLN A 274 -1.16 -26.40 36.71
N ASP A 275 -1.90 -25.98 37.74
CA ASP A 275 -3.37 -25.95 37.77
C ASP A 275 -3.98 -24.73 37.06
N THR A 276 -3.16 -23.77 36.61
CA THR A 276 -3.61 -22.51 35.98
C THR A 276 -3.31 -22.42 34.49
N GLY A 277 -2.83 -23.51 33.88
CA GLY A 277 -2.44 -23.60 32.46
C GLY A 277 -3.39 -24.46 31.63
#